data_AF-A0A661CI50-F1
#
_entry.id   AF-A0A661CI50-F1
#
_cell.length_a   1.000
_cell.length_b   1.000
_cell.length_c   1.000
_cell.angle_alpha   90.00
_cell.angle_beta   90.00
_cell.angle_gamma   90.00
#
_symmetry.space_group_name_H-M   'P 1'
#
loop_
_entity.id
_entity.type
_entity.pdbx_description
1 polymer ?
#
loop_
_entity_poly.entity_id
_entity_poly.type
_entity_poly.pdbx_seq_one_letter_code
_entity_poly.pdbx_strand_id
1 'polypeptide(L)'
;MNIQDILAKLQAPHEKLPYEVLKAAIADREQIIPELLQLIEWAQGEQDYLWENPDYLGHIYAMYLLAQFREKLAYPLIIEFFSSFDDEDEPTDNLGRILASVCGGDDSLIKGLIENEKAYKYARGEAIGALVSLVTCGEKTREEVLAYFQALFREKIKREPSNHIVWNYLIRHSTALYPEEVYEDIKQVYADKLAESWIISLEHVESQLALGKERVLKRLSGKYSLIDDVIASLKSGIYSFKTEEDEQVSKTLFELTLNTGDLPRDALTKAIALREPVTPRLLKFLESQEEHADEMRGKENLMLHIYALYLLAQFREQRAYPIIVNFFSLPGDISVETTGDVVTEGLHRILASVYDGDDTPLKGLIEDANVNEHVRSAALKSFVVLVVCEKKSRKEIMAYFQSLFKGKLEKPSPPVWTSLVNCSADLYPEEVYEDIQQVYADGLVEGIEIDEVQKNYALGKKKALKKLNTNPQYTLIKETIKEMQNWACFKKQKEAPRFSELRTGPKIGRNDPCSCGSGKKYKKCCG
;
A
#
# COMPACT_ATOMS: atom_id res chain seq x y z
N MET A 1 35.53 8.47 18.01
CA MET A 1 36.09 7.13 18.32
C MET A 1 37.29 6.95 17.43
N ASN A 2 38.35 6.23 17.85
CA ASN A 2 39.41 5.89 16.88
C ASN A 2 38.94 4.73 15.99
N ILE A 3 39.64 4.47 14.87
CA ILE A 3 39.25 3.41 13.91
C ILE A 3 39.19 2.02 14.55
N GLN A 4 40.14 1.69 15.42
CA GLN A 4 40.17 0.39 16.09
C GLN A 4 38.98 0.22 17.04
N ASP A 5 38.55 1.28 17.73
CA ASP A 5 37.33 1.27 18.55
C ASP A 5 36.07 1.12 17.68
N ILE A 6 36.04 1.72 16.49
CA ILE A 6 34.91 1.58 15.56
C ILE A 6 34.82 0.13 15.10
N LEU A 7 35.92 -0.45 14.62
CA LEU A 7 35.96 -1.84 14.12
C LEU A 7 35.61 -2.85 15.20
N ALA A 8 36.24 -2.73 16.38
CA ALA A 8 35.94 -3.62 17.50
C ALA A 8 34.45 -3.57 17.90
N LYS A 9 33.84 -2.38 17.84
CA LYS A 9 32.41 -2.24 18.12
C LYS A 9 31.52 -2.71 16.98
N LEU A 10 31.90 -2.58 15.70
CA LEU A 10 31.13 -3.14 14.59
C LEU A 10 31.10 -4.68 14.63
N GLN A 11 32.21 -5.27 15.05
CA GLN A 11 32.39 -6.74 15.12
C GLN A 11 31.81 -7.38 16.40
N ALA A 12 31.50 -6.58 17.42
CA ALA A 12 30.86 -7.09 18.63
C ALA A 12 29.41 -7.52 18.35
N PRO A 13 28.88 -8.52 19.08
CA PRO A 13 27.45 -8.83 19.05
C PRO A 13 26.63 -7.63 19.55
N HIS A 14 25.50 -7.37 18.90
CA HIS A 14 24.61 -6.26 19.25
C HIS A 14 23.18 -6.74 19.50
N GLU A 15 22.59 -6.32 20.61
CA GLU A 15 21.13 -6.44 20.82
C GLU A 15 20.35 -5.32 20.11
N LYS A 16 21.03 -4.22 19.74
CA LYS A 16 20.46 -3.02 19.10
C LYS A 16 21.41 -2.46 18.05
N LEU A 17 20.86 -1.88 16.97
CA LEU A 17 21.67 -1.29 15.90
C LEU A 17 22.67 -0.26 16.49
N PRO A 18 23.99 -0.38 16.22
CA PRO A 18 24.99 0.47 16.86
C PRO A 18 25.09 1.84 16.16
N TYR A 19 24.04 2.66 16.29
CA TYR A 19 23.88 3.94 15.58
C TYR A 19 25.10 4.85 15.65
N GLU A 20 25.66 5.04 16.84
CA GLU A 20 26.79 5.95 17.04
C GLU A 20 28.09 5.39 16.45
N VAL A 21 28.21 4.06 16.35
CA VAL A 21 29.35 3.39 15.71
C VAL A 21 29.23 3.52 14.19
N LEU A 22 28.04 3.30 13.63
CA LEU A 22 27.78 3.49 12.20
C LEU A 22 28.00 4.95 11.77
N LYS A 23 27.52 5.93 12.56
CA LYS A 23 27.78 7.36 12.30
C LYS A 23 29.27 7.68 12.35
N ALA A 24 30.01 7.14 13.33
CA ALA A 24 31.45 7.32 13.41
C ALA A 24 32.17 6.71 12.20
N ALA A 25 31.77 5.51 11.77
CA ALA A 25 32.30 4.88 10.55
C ALA A 25 32.05 5.72 9.30
N ILE A 26 30.85 6.30 9.16
CA ILE A 26 30.50 7.20 8.06
C ILE A 26 31.36 8.48 8.08
N ALA A 27 31.62 9.04 9.26
CA ALA A 27 32.42 10.25 9.42
C ALA A 27 33.91 10.03 9.06
N ASP A 28 34.45 8.85 9.35
CA ASP A 28 35.86 8.50 9.10
C ASP A 28 36.06 7.62 7.85
N ARG A 29 35.23 7.86 6.81
CA ARG A 29 35.17 7.08 5.56
C ARG A 29 36.53 6.67 5.00
N GLU A 30 37.44 7.63 4.77
CA GLU A 30 38.71 7.36 4.08
C GLU A 30 39.59 6.36 4.84
N GLN A 31 39.58 6.43 6.17
CA GLN A 31 40.41 5.57 7.02
C GLN A 31 39.77 4.20 7.26
N ILE A 32 38.44 4.11 7.24
CA ILE A 32 37.76 2.86 7.54
C ILE A 32 37.61 1.94 6.31
N ILE A 33 37.57 2.47 5.08
CA ILE A 33 37.37 1.67 3.86
C ILE A 33 38.32 0.46 3.76
N PRO A 34 39.65 0.60 3.91
CA PRO A 34 40.57 -0.54 3.80
C PRO A 34 40.27 -1.65 4.81
N GLU A 35 39.84 -1.27 6.01
CA GLU A 35 39.52 -2.19 7.10
C GLU A 35 38.19 -2.91 6.84
N LEU A 36 37.19 -2.20 6.27
CA LEU A 36 35.92 -2.81 5.88
C LEU A 36 36.10 -3.83 4.73
N LEU A 37 36.99 -3.55 3.78
CA LEU A 37 37.31 -4.49 2.70
C LEU A 37 37.97 -5.76 3.26
N GLN A 38 38.95 -5.61 4.15
CA GLN A 38 39.59 -6.73 4.84
C GLN A 38 38.58 -7.55 5.67
N LEU A 39 37.55 -6.90 6.23
CA LEU A 39 36.53 -7.59 6.99
C LEU A 39 35.68 -8.52 6.12
N ILE A 40 35.38 -8.13 4.88
CA ILE A 40 34.66 -8.99 3.91
C ILE A 40 35.57 -10.15 3.46
N GLU A 41 36.84 -9.88 3.15
CA GLU A 41 37.82 -10.92 2.79
C GLU A 41 38.01 -11.95 3.91
N TRP A 42 38.12 -11.48 5.16
CA TRP A 42 38.21 -12.34 6.33
C TRP A 42 36.96 -13.20 6.49
N ALA A 43 35.77 -12.60 6.39
CA ALA A 43 34.49 -13.30 6.52
C ALA A 43 34.32 -14.39 5.45
N GLN A 44 34.84 -14.18 4.25
CA GLN A 44 34.88 -15.21 3.20
C GLN A 44 35.70 -16.44 3.62
N GLY A 45 36.83 -16.24 4.30
CA GLY A 45 37.70 -17.33 4.76
C GLY A 45 37.20 -18.05 6.02
N GLU A 46 36.26 -17.45 6.76
CA GLU A 46 35.84 -17.88 8.10
C GLU A 46 34.33 -18.18 8.16
N GLN A 47 33.78 -18.83 7.13
CA GLN A 47 32.35 -19.17 7.07
C GLN A 47 31.90 -20.05 8.26
N ASP A 48 32.74 -20.98 8.71
CA ASP A 48 32.45 -21.81 9.90
C ASP A 48 32.26 -20.95 11.16
N TYR A 49 33.04 -19.87 11.31
CA TYR A 49 32.91 -18.96 12.43
C TYR A 49 31.58 -18.19 12.38
N LEU A 50 31.17 -17.73 11.19
CA LEU A 50 29.89 -17.03 11.01
C LEU A 50 28.71 -17.93 11.38
N TRP A 51 28.75 -19.19 10.93
CA TRP A 51 27.76 -20.20 11.27
C TRP A 51 27.68 -20.45 12.79
N GLU A 52 28.82 -20.52 13.48
CA GLU A 52 28.86 -20.70 14.93
C GLU A 52 28.46 -19.43 15.72
N ASN A 53 28.48 -18.26 15.08
CA ASN A 53 28.26 -16.95 15.72
C ASN A 53 27.23 -16.11 14.93
N PRO A 54 25.95 -16.51 14.88
CA PRO A 54 24.93 -15.83 14.07
C PRO A 54 24.64 -14.38 14.48
N ASP A 55 25.03 -13.98 15.70
CA ASP A 55 24.92 -12.59 16.18
C ASP A 55 26.07 -11.69 15.67
N TYR A 56 27.07 -12.24 14.98
CA TYR A 56 28.16 -11.50 14.37
C TYR A 56 27.72 -10.90 13.03
N LEU A 57 27.71 -9.57 12.95
CA LEU A 57 27.25 -8.83 11.75
C LEU A 57 28.31 -7.88 11.19
N GLY A 58 29.59 -8.08 11.53
CA GLY A 58 30.67 -7.19 11.15
C GLY A 58 30.78 -7.02 9.63
N HIS A 59 30.80 -8.13 8.89
CA HIS A 59 30.88 -8.17 7.43
C HIS A 59 29.65 -7.55 6.77
N ILE A 60 28.46 -7.76 7.35
CA ILE A 60 27.22 -7.12 6.89
C ILE A 60 27.31 -5.60 7.01
N TYR A 61 27.70 -5.07 8.18
CA TYR A 61 27.87 -3.63 8.35
C TYR A 61 28.90 -3.08 7.36
N ALA A 62 29.99 -3.81 7.10
CA ALA A 62 30.98 -3.44 6.08
C ALA A 62 30.37 -3.34 4.68
N MET A 63 29.60 -4.34 4.24
CA MET A 63 28.93 -4.33 2.93
C MET A 63 28.00 -3.14 2.76
N TYR A 64 27.18 -2.82 3.77
CA TYR A 64 26.29 -1.66 3.74
C TYR A 64 27.07 -0.33 3.68
N LEU A 65 28.10 -0.18 4.52
CA LEU A 65 28.91 1.04 4.55
C LEU A 65 29.65 1.24 3.21
N LEU A 66 30.27 0.20 2.68
CA LEU A 66 30.94 0.23 1.37
C LEU A 66 29.97 0.53 0.23
N ALA A 67 28.75 -0.01 0.28
CA ALA A 67 27.68 0.34 -0.65
C ALA A 67 27.32 1.84 -0.57
N GLN A 68 27.13 2.40 0.64
CA GLN A 68 26.90 3.84 0.81
C GLN A 68 28.06 4.68 0.27
N PHE A 69 29.29 4.21 0.43
CA PHE A 69 30.48 4.88 -0.08
C PHE A 69 30.70 4.70 -1.58
N ARG A 70 29.89 3.87 -2.25
CA ARG A 70 30.07 3.47 -3.66
C ARG A 70 31.47 2.90 -3.92
N GLU A 71 31.99 2.13 -2.96
CA GLU A 71 33.34 1.57 -3.04
C GLU A 71 33.39 0.39 -4.00
N LYS A 72 33.98 0.60 -5.18
CA LYS A 72 34.00 -0.40 -6.25
C LYS A 72 34.89 -1.60 -5.95
N LEU A 73 35.90 -1.43 -5.09
CA LEU A 73 36.77 -2.53 -4.68
C LEU A 73 36.00 -3.61 -3.89
N ALA A 74 34.86 -3.26 -3.29
CA ALA A 74 34.00 -4.22 -2.59
C ALA A 74 33.23 -5.14 -3.56
N TYR A 75 33.06 -4.73 -4.82
CA TYR A 75 32.20 -5.45 -5.78
C TYR A 75 32.61 -6.92 -6.00
N PRO A 76 33.86 -7.25 -6.39
CA PRO A 76 34.27 -8.64 -6.55
C PRO A 76 34.26 -9.43 -5.24
N LEU A 77 34.58 -8.78 -4.11
CA LEU A 77 34.61 -9.44 -2.79
C LEU A 77 33.22 -9.91 -2.36
N ILE A 78 32.20 -9.06 -2.54
CA ILE A 78 30.82 -9.39 -2.19
C ILE A 78 30.28 -10.48 -3.12
N ILE A 79 30.57 -10.41 -4.42
CA ILE A 79 30.16 -11.47 -5.37
C ILE A 79 30.78 -12.81 -5.00
N GLU A 80 32.07 -12.83 -4.68
CA GLU A 80 32.78 -14.06 -4.32
C GLU A 80 32.21 -14.64 -3.02
N PHE A 81 31.99 -13.81 -1.99
CA PHE A 81 31.37 -14.21 -0.73
C PHE A 81 30.08 -14.98 -0.99
N PHE A 82 29.11 -14.41 -1.72
CA PHE A 82 27.83 -15.05 -2.00
C PHE A 82 27.87 -16.15 -3.08
N SER A 83 28.99 -16.31 -3.79
CA SER A 83 29.17 -17.39 -4.77
C SER A 83 29.61 -18.70 -4.13
N SER A 84 30.29 -18.64 -2.97
CA SER A 84 30.78 -19.81 -2.23
C SER A 84 30.06 -20.05 -0.90
N PHE A 85 29.04 -19.26 -0.57
CA PHE A 85 28.32 -19.35 0.69
C PHE A 85 27.24 -20.43 0.64
N ASP A 86 27.27 -21.37 1.59
CA ASP A 86 26.38 -22.55 1.63
C ASP A 86 25.36 -22.50 2.79
N ASP A 87 25.33 -21.41 3.57
CA ASP A 87 24.41 -21.27 4.69
C ASP A 87 23.09 -20.59 4.25
N GLU A 88 21.97 -21.27 4.53
CA GLU A 88 20.62 -20.85 4.16
C GLU A 88 20.07 -19.71 5.06
N ASP A 89 20.71 -19.43 6.19
CA ASP A 89 20.24 -18.46 7.19
C ASP A 89 20.90 -17.07 7.06
N GLU A 90 21.89 -16.90 6.15
CA GLU A 90 22.52 -15.59 5.94
C GLU A 90 21.57 -14.59 5.29
N PRO A 91 21.38 -13.40 5.89
CA PRO A 91 20.43 -12.42 5.37
C PRO A 91 20.96 -11.79 4.08
N THR A 92 20.32 -12.15 2.97
CA THR A 92 20.54 -11.52 1.65
C THR A 92 19.67 -10.27 1.44
N ASP A 93 18.98 -9.82 2.47
CA ASP A 93 18.13 -8.63 2.44
C ASP A 93 18.91 -7.38 2.00
N ASN A 94 18.41 -6.72 0.96
CA ASN A 94 19.04 -5.59 0.28
C ASN A 94 20.35 -5.92 -0.47
N LEU A 95 20.75 -7.19 -0.62
CA LEU A 95 21.93 -7.56 -1.39
C LEU A 95 21.85 -6.99 -2.81
N GLY A 96 20.68 -7.01 -3.45
CA GLY A 96 20.51 -6.40 -4.78
C GLY A 96 20.89 -4.91 -4.80
N ARG A 97 20.49 -4.15 -3.77
CA ARG A 97 20.82 -2.71 -3.63
C ARG A 97 22.29 -2.49 -3.33
N ILE A 98 22.89 -3.34 -2.49
CA ILE A 98 24.32 -3.31 -2.17
C ILE A 98 25.14 -3.53 -3.45
N LEU A 99 24.85 -4.61 -4.20
CA LEU A 99 25.51 -4.93 -5.46
C LEU A 99 25.38 -3.79 -6.47
N ALA A 100 24.16 -3.26 -6.66
CA ALA A 100 23.94 -2.12 -7.54
C ALA A 100 24.75 -0.88 -7.12
N SER A 101 24.95 -0.67 -5.81
CA SER A 101 25.70 0.47 -5.28
C SER A 101 27.21 0.36 -5.48
N VAL A 102 27.78 -0.85 -5.45
CA VAL A 102 29.24 -1.05 -5.56
C VAL A 102 29.70 -1.38 -6.98
N CYS A 103 28.80 -1.85 -7.86
CA CYS A 103 29.19 -2.30 -9.20
C CYS A 103 29.64 -1.17 -10.15
N GLY A 104 29.24 0.08 -9.86
CA GLY A 104 29.63 1.24 -10.66
C GLY A 104 29.22 1.17 -12.13
N GLY A 105 28.07 0.54 -12.42
CA GLY A 105 27.47 0.38 -13.75
C GLY A 105 27.88 -0.89 -14.50
N ASP A 106 28.91 -1.61 -14.03
CA ASP A 106 29.33 -2.90 -14.59
C ASP A 106 28.48 -4.03 -14.01
N ASP A 107 27.61 -4.62 -14.83
CA ASP A 107 26.70 -5.70 -14.42
C ASP A 107 27.27 -7.10 -14.69
N SER A 108 28.52 -7.23 -15.13
CA SER A 108 29.11 -8.52 -15.53
C SER A 108 29.16 -9.54 -14.40
N LEU A 109 29.63 -9.17 -13.21
CA LEU A 109 29.70 -10.10 -12.07
C LEU A 109 28.31 -10.36 -11.47
N ILE A 110 27.38 -9.40 -11.54
CA ILE A 110 25.98 -9.61 -11.14
C ILE A 110 25.36 -10.70 -12.02
N LYS A 111 25.54 -10.61 -13.35
CA LYS A 111 25.08 -11.65 -14.29
C LYS A 111 25.75 -13.00 -14.02
N GLY A 112 27.05 -12.99 -13.75
CA GLY A 112 27.81 -14.18 -13.35
C GLY A 112 27.21 -14.85 -12.10
N LEU A 113 26.85 -14.07 -11.07
CA LEU A 113 26.21 -14.59 -9.87
C LEU A 113 24.83 -15.20 -10.18
N ILE A 114 23.98 -14.54 -10.97
CA ILE A 114 22.65 -15.05 -11.36
C ILE A 114 22.75 -16.41 -12.05
N GLU A 115 23.72 -16.54 -12.97
CA GLU A 115 23.93 -17.76 -13.78
C GLU A 115 24.69 -18.87 -13.03
N ASN A 116 25.30 -18.58 -11.88
CA ASN A 116 26.02 -19.57 -11.09
C ASN A 116 25.04 -20.49 -10.32
N GLU A 117 24.81 -21.70 -10.84
CA GLU A 117 23.91 -22.69 -10.21
C GLU A 117 24.37 -23.20 -8.84
N LYS A 118 25.66 -23.03 -8.52
CA LYS A 118 26.20 -23.40 -7.21
C LYS A 118 26.07 -22.27 -6.18
N ALA A 119 25.80 -21.05 -6.63
CA ALA A 119 25.63 -19.92 -5.73
C ALA A 119 24.31 -20.02 -4.97
N TYR A 120 24.28 -19.39 -3.81
CA TYR A 120 23.11 -19.35 -2.95
C TYR A 120 21.88 -18.80 -3.70
N LYS A 121 20.79 -19.59 -3.72
CA LYS A 121 19.58 -19.33 -4.53
C LYS A 121 18.94 -17.95 -4.27
N TYR A 122 18.97 -17.46 -3.03
CA TYR A 122 18.45 -16.13 -2.70
C TYR A 122 19.38 -15.02 -3.16
N ALA A 123 20.71 -15.21 -3.07
CA ALA A 123 21.67 -14.27 -3.63
C ALA A 123 21.54 -14.13 -5.15
N ARG A 124 21.27 -15.24 -5.85
CA ARG A 124 20.93 -15.24 -7.28
C ARG A 124 19.68 -14.42 -7.57
N GLY A 125 18.63 -14.58 -6.75
CA GLY A 125 17.40 -13.80 -6.85
C GLY A 125 17.63 -12.30 -6.61
N GLU A 126 18.32 -11.94 -5.54
CA GLU A 126 18.68 -10.55 -5.20
C GLU A 126 19.55 -9.89 -6.28
N ALA A 127 20.45 -10.66 -6.91
CA ALA A 127 21.25 -10.18 -8.05
C ALA A 127 20.36 -9.80 -9.26
N ILE A 128 19.23 -10.48 -9.49
CA ILE A 128 18.24 -10.05 -10.49
C ILE A 128 17.66 -8.67 -10.09
N GLY A 129 17.34 -8.48 -8.80
CA GLY A 129 16.89 -7.21 -8.24
C GLY A 129 17.91 -6.06 -8.35
N ALA A 130 19.21 -6.39 -8.33
CA ALA A 130 20.28 -5.42 -8.57
C ALA A 130 20.17 -4.77 -9.97
N LEU A 131 19.82 -5.56 -10.99
CA LEU A 131 19.65 -5.06 -12.35
C LEU A 131 18.47 -4.07 -12.46
N VAL A 132 17.38 -4.30 -11.70
CA VAL A 132 16.27 -3.33 -11.61
C VAL A 132 16.70 -2.04 -10.91
N SER A 133 17.57 -2.15 -9.90
CA SER A 133 18.14 -0.98 -9.23
C SER A 133 19.02 -0.14 -10.17
N LEU A 134 19.76 -0.79 -11.07
CA LEU A 134 20.53 -0.11 -12.12
C LEU A 134 19.67 0.62 -13.15
N VAL A 135 18.47 0.10 -13.45
CA VAL A 135 17.47 0.85 -14.25
C VAL A 135 17.01 2.10 -13.49
N THR A 136 16.72 1.93 -12.20
CA THR A 136 16.16 2.99 -11.36
C THR A 136 17.13 4.16 -11.16
N CYS A 137 18.44 3.87 -11.02
CA CYS A 137 19.47 4.91 -10.92
C CYS A 137 19.95 5.46 -12.27
N GLY A 138 19.47 4.91 -13.40
CA GLY A 138 19.78 5.39 -14.75
C GLY A 138 21.09 4.86 -15.35
N GLU A 139 21.76 3.90 -14.71
CA GLU A 139 22.98 3.25 -15.22
C GLU A 139 22.67 2.23 -16.34
N LYS A 140 21.44 1.70 -16.36
CA LYS A 140 20.95 0.79 -17.41
C LYS A 140 19.58 1.24 -17.89
N THR A 141 19.23 0.87 -19.12
CA THR A 141 17.85 1.03 -19.62
C THR A 141 17.00 -0.18 -19.25
N ARG A 142 15.68 0.04 -19.15
CA ARG A 142 14.69 -1.03 -18.95
C ARG A 142 14.82 -2.09 -20.05
N GLU A 143 14.95 -1.66 -21.30
CA GLU A 143 14.99 -2.53 -22.47
C GLU A 143 16.22 -3.44 -22.46
N GLU A 144 17.39 -2.94 -22.05
CA GLU A 144 18.60 -3.76 -21.87
C GLU A 144 18.42 -4.85 -20.81
N VAL A 145 17.82 -4.50 -19.67
CA VAL A 145 17.61 -5.44 -18.57
C VAL A 145 16.53 -6.49 -18.92
N LEU A 146 15.42 -6.09 -19.54
CA LEU A 146 14.38 -7.03 -19.97
C LEU A 146 14.85 -7.97 -21.09
N ALA A 147 15.71 -7.51 -21.99
CA ALA A 147 16.35 -8.39 -22.97
C ALA A 147 17.18 -9.50 -22.29
N TYR A 148 17.90 -9.15 -21.23
CA TYR A 148 18.62 -10.14 -20.43
C TYR A 148 17.67 -11.05 -19.63
N PHE A 149 16.59 -10.52 -19.04
CA PHE A 149 15.58 -11.34 -18.36
C PHE A 149 14.91 -12.34 -19.31
N GLN A 150 14.66 -11.95 -20.56
CA GLN A 150 14.15 -12.85 -21.59
C GLN A 150 15.13 -14.01 -21.86
N ALA A 151 16.43 -13.75 -21.90
CA ALA A 151 17.45 -14.80 -22.01
C ALA A 151 17.48 -15.71 -20.76
N LEU A 152 17.27 -15.16 -19.56
CA LEU A 152 17.10 -15.94 -18.33
C LEU A 152 15.92 -16.92 -18.44
N PHE A 153 14.76 -16.47 -18.93
CA PHE A 153 13.57 -17.31 -19.09
C PHE A 153 13.73 -18.46 -20.10
N ARG A 154 14.50 -18.22 -21.16
CA ARG A 154 14.56 -19.12 -22.32
C ARG A 154 15.71 -20.12 -22.27
N GLU A 155 16.87 -19.69 -21.80
CA GLU A 155 18.09 -20.49 -21.97
C GLU A 155 19.05 -20.50 -20.77
N LYS A 156 19.13 -19.42 -19.99
CA LYS A 156 20.17 -19.30 -18.95
C LYS A 156 19.81 -19.92 -17.60
N ILE A 157 18.52 -20.02 -17.25
CA ILE A 157 18.08 -20.70 -16.02
C ILE A 157 17.53 -22.08 -16.38
N LYS A 158 18.05 -23.13 -15.74
CA LYS A 158 17.54 -24.49 -15.89
C LYS A 158 16.09 -24.60 -15.41
N ARG A 159 15.25 -25.21 -16.25
CA ARG A 159 13.83 -25.50 -15.95
C ARG A 159 13.70 -26.71 -15.04
N GLU A 160 13.92 -26.48 -13.75
CA GLU A 160 13.80 -27.50 -12.71
C GLU A 160 13.18 -26.90 -11.43
N PRO A 161 12.41 -27.69 -10.64
CA PRO A 161 11.74 -27.20 -9.43
C PRO A 161 12.69 -26.66 -8.35
N SER A 162 13.94 -27.11 -8.31
CA SER A 162 14.96 -26.60 -7.37
C SER A 162 15.24 -25.09 -7.56
N ASN A 163 15.03 -24.56 -8.76
CA ASN A 163 15.21 -23.13 -9.08
C ASN A 163 13.99 -22.26 -8.79
N HIS A 164 12.95 -22.77 -8.12
CA HIS A 164 11.69 -22.04 -7.88
C HIS A 164 11.89 -20.64 -7.28
N ILE A 165 12.86 -20.48 -6.37
CA ILE A 165 13.20 -19.16 -5.80
C ILE A 165 13.67 -18.19 -6.88
N VAL A 166 14.63 -18.61 -7.70
CA VAL A 166 15.18 -17.77 -8.78
C VAL A 166 14.10 -17.44 -9.81
N TRP A 167 13.20 -18.39 -10.13
CA TRP A 167 12.04 -18.16 -10.99
C TRP A 167 11.08 -17.11 -10.42
N ASN A 168 10.71 -17.22 -9.15
CA ASN A 168 9.83 -16.26 -8.49
C ASN A 168 10.43 -14.85 -8.46
N TYR A 169 11.74 -14.74 -8.19
CA TYR A 169 12.46 -13.46 -8.24
C TYR A 169 12.51 -12.89 -9.67
N LEU A 170 12.78 -13.72 -10.68
CA LEU A 170 12.76 -13.29 -12.07
C LEU A 170 11.39 -12.75 -12.49
N ILE A 171 10.30 -13.44 -12.14
CA ILE A 171 8.94 -12.98 -12.40
C ILE A 171 8.66 -11.66 -11.67
N ARG A 172 8.98 -11.58 -10.37
CA ARG A 172 8.79 -10.37 -9.55
C ARG A 172 9.51 -9.16 -10.14
N HIS A 173 10.78 -9.31 -10.48
CA HIS A 173 11.59 -8.21 -10.99
C HIS A 173 11.26 -7.84 -12.44
N SER A 174 10.85 -8.82 -13.27
CA SER A 174 10.28 -8.53 -14.59
C SER A 174 8.98 -7.73 -14.46
N THR A 175 8.14 -8.10 -13.50
CA THR A 175 6.85 -7.45 -13.22
C THR A 175 7.05 -5.99 -12.78
N ALA A 176 8.04 -5.74 -11.93
CA ALA A 176 8.43 -4.38 -11.53
C ALA A 176 8.82 -3.53 -12.75
N LEU A 177 9.48 -4.10 -13.75
CA LEU A 177 9.86 -3.41 -14.98
C LEU A 177 8.78 -3.38 -16.06
N TYR A 178 7.51 -3.71 -15.76
CA TYR A 178 6.43 -3.89 -16.73
C TYR A 178 6.75 -5.03 -17.74
N PRO A 179 6.24 -6.27 -17.55
CA PRO A 179 6.82 -7.47 -18.16
C PRO A 179 6.28 -7.82 -19.55
N GLU A 180 5.80 -6.84 -20.33
CA GLU A 180 5.09 -7.09 -21.61
C GLU A 180 5.89 -8.00 -22.57
N GLU A 181 7.18 -7.78 -22.72
CA GLU A 181 8.07 -8.49 -23.64
C GLU A 181 8.39 -9.94 -23.19
N VAL A 182 8.16 -10.25 -21.92
CA VAL A 182 8.44 -11.56 -21.31
C VAL A 182 7.18 -12.23 -20.75
N TYR A 183 5.99 -11.68 -21.02
CA TYR A 183 4.74 -12.16 -20.43
C TYR A 183 4.41 -13.61 -20.84
N GLU A 184 4.61 -13.96 -22.11
CA GLU A 184 4.43 -15.33 -22.60
C GLU A 184 5.41 -16.30 -21.92
N ASP A 185 6.65 -15.86 -21.70
CA ASP A 185 7.66 -16.63 -20.99
C ASP A 185 7.24 -16.88 -19.53
N ILE A 186 6.70 -15.86 -18.84
CA ILE A 186 6.14 -15.97 -17.47
C ILE A 186 5.00 -16.99 -17.41
N LYS A 187 4.04 -16.91 -18.34
CA LYS A 187 2.93 -17.89 -18.40
C LYS A 187 3.44 -19.32 -18.54
N GLN A 188 4.48 -19.53 -19.34
CA GLN A 188 5.06 -20.85 -19.50
C GLN A 188 5.73 -21.35 -18.21
N VAL A 189 6.38 -20.48 -17.42
CA VAL A 189 6.95 -20.86 -16.12
C VAL A 189 5.87 -21.36 -15.15
N TYR A 190 4.69 -20.73 -15.12
CA TYR A 190 3.55 -21.22 -14.32
C TYR A 190 2.97 -22.54 -14.88
N ALA A 191 2.84 -22.65 -16.20
CA ALA A 191 2.36 -23.89 -16.84
C ALA A 191 3.27 -25.09 -16.51
N ASP A 192 4.59 -24.84 -16.44
CA ASP A 192 5.60 -25.83 -16.09
C ASP A 192 5.71 -26.07 -14.56
N LYS A 193 4.93 -25.35 -13.74
CA LYS A 193 4.95 -25.41 -12.27
C LYS A 193 6.33 -25.12 -11.66
N LEU A 194 7.04 -24.19 -12.25
CA LEU A 194 8.39 -23.76 -11.82
C LEU A 194 8.35 -22.57 -10.86
N ALA A 195 7.21 -21.87 -10.76
CA ALA A 195 6.98 -20.74 -9.87
C ALA A 195 5.91 -21.07 -8.82
N GLU A 196 5.97 -20.38 -7.69
CA GLU A 196 5.06 -20.57 -6.57
C GLU A 196 4.10 -19.40 -6.46
N SER A 197 2.80 -19.67 -6.72
CA SER A 197 1.77 -18.63 -6.85
C SER A 197 1.51 -17.82 -5.58
N TRP A 198 1.98 -18.27 -4.42
CA TRP A 198 1.84 -17.56 -3.15
C TRP A 198 2.97 -16.53 -2.92
N ILE A 199 4.07 -16.57 -3.70
CA ILE A 199 5.16 -15.57 -3.66
C ILE A 199 4.90 -14.42 -4.63
N ILE A 200 4.38 -14.76 -5.81
CA ILE A 200 3.83 -13.86 -6.81
C ILE A 200 2.86 -14.68 -7.65
N SER A 201 1.68 -14.14 -7.97
CA SER A 201 0.66 -14.84 -8.75
C SER A 201 0.64 -14.36 -10.20
N LEU A 202 0.19 -15.21 -11.13
CA LEU A 202 -0.01 -14.79 -12.53
C LEU A 202 -1.06 -13.67 -12.63
N GLU A 203 -2.10 -13.72 -11.79
CA GLU A 203 -3.13 -12.67 -11.68
C GLU A 203 -2.51 -11.31 -11.29
N HIS A 204 -1.55 -11.28 -10.36
CA HIS A 204 -0.83 -10.07 -10.02
C HIS A 204 -0.01 -9.53 -11.21
N VAL A 205 0.64 -10.41 -11.98
CA VAL A 205 1.37 -10.00 -13.21
C VAL A 205 0.41 -9.37 -14.22
N GLU A 206 -0.75 -9.98 -14.43
CA GLU A 206 -1.80 -9.48 -15.33
C GLU A 206 -2.37 -8.14 -14.85
N SER A 207 -2.56 -7.97 -13.54
CA SER A 207 -3.04 -6.70 -12.98
C SER A 207 -2.01 -5.57 -13.17
N GLN A 208 -0.71 -5.85 -13.03
CA GLN A 208 0.34 -4.87 -13.36
C GLN A 208 0.38 -4.53 -14.86
N LEU A 209 0.17 -5.50 -15.75
CA LEU A 209 0.06 -5.23 -17.19
C LEU A 209 -1.14 -4.33 -17.52
N ALA A 210 -2.29 -4.59 -16.88
CA ALA A 210 -3.51 -3.80 -17.03
C ALA A 210 -3.36 -2.35 -16.51
N LEU A 211 -2.54 -2.12 -15.49
CA LEU A 211 -2.22 -0.79 -14.97
C LEU A 211 -1.45 0.10 -15.96
N GLY A 212 -0.75 -0.51 -16.92
CA GLY A 212 0.00 0.17 -17.97
C GLY A 212 1.43 0.57 -17.59
N LYS A 213 2.32 0.63 -18.60
CA LYS A 213 3.76 0.83 -18.45
C LYS A 213 4.14 2.06 -17.62
N GLU A 214 3.56 3.22 -17.92
CA GLU A 214 3.89 4.47 -17.26
C GLU A 214 3.61 4.42 -15.75
N ARG A 215 2.46 3.84 -15.37
CA ARG A 215 2.04 3.74 -13.97
C ARG A 215 2.91 2.76 -13.19
N VAL A 216 3.25 1.61 -13.79
CA VAL A 216 4.16 0.62 -13.18
C VAL A 216 5.55 1.23 -12.97
N LEU A 217 6.12 1.89 -13.97
CA LEU A 217 7.45 2.48 -13.85
C LEU A 217 7.50 3.67 -12.89
N LYS A 218 6.43 4.47 -12.80
CA LYS A 218 6.36 5.57 -11.81
C LYS A 218 6.36 5.06 -10.37
N ARG A 219 5.90 3.82 -10.15
CA ARG A 219 5.91 3.14 -8.84
C ARG A 219 7.23 2.44 -8.54
N LEU A 220 8.17 2.42 -9.48
CA LEU A 220 9.50 1.83 -9.33
C LEU A 220 10.36 2.70 -8.39
N SER A 221 10.10 2.67 -7.08
CA SER A 221 10.92 3.40 -6.11
C SER A 221 10.90 2.76 -4.71
N GLY A 222 11.85 3.17 -3.87
CA GLY A 222 12.04 2.63 -2.52
C GLY A 222 12.86 1.34 -2.46
N LYS A 223 12.33 0.24 -3.00
CA LYS A 223 12.97 -1.10 -2.93
C LYS A 223 14.15 -1.29 -3.89
N TYR A 224 14.21 -0.51 -4.97
CA TYR A 224 15.25 -0.59 -6.02
C TYR A 224 16.19 0.63 -6.01
N SER A 225 16.29 1.34 -4.88
CA SER A 225 17.23 2.46 -4.75
C SER A 225 18.62 1.95 -4.36
N LEU A 226 19.64 2.75 -4.66
CA LEU A 226 20.97 2.52 -4.12
C LEU A 226 20.96 2.71 -2.59
N ILE A 227 22.01 2.24 -1.90
CA ILE A 227 22.17 2.43 -0.47
C ILE A 227 22.68 3.86 -0.23
N ASP A 228 21.81 4.83 0.02
CA ASP A 228 22.22 6.21 0.33
C ASP A 228 22.35 6.48 1.84
N ASP A 229 21.60 5.72 2.64
CA ASP A 229 21.58 5.81 4.10
C ASP A 229 21.58 4.39 4.68
N VAL A 230 22.74 3.95 5.15
CA VAL A 230 22.98 2.67 5.82
C VAL A 230 22.09 2.53 7.04
N ILE A 231 21.95 3.59 7.85
CA ILE A 231 21.20 3.53 9.09
C ILE A 231 19.71 3.34 8.79
N ALA A 232 19.16 4.09 7.85
CA ALA A 232 17.78 3.91 7.41
C ALA A 232 17.55 2.53 6.77
N SER A 233 18.50 2.05 5.97
CA SER A 233 18.40 0.75 5.30
C SER A 233 18.40 -0.41 6.30
N LEU A 234 19.34 -0.43 7.25
CA LEU A 234 19.43 -1.44 8.31
C LEU A 234 18.25 -1.39 9.28
N LYS A 235 17.65 -0.21 9.54
CA LYS A 235 16.39 -0.10 10.31
C LYS A 235 15.20 -0.80 9.64
N SER A 236 15.25 -1.03 8.33
CA SER A 236 14.10 -1.45 7.53
C SER A 236 14.13 -2.89 7.02
N GLY A 237 15.28 -3.59 7.12
CA GLY A 237 15.49 -4.99 6.70
C GLY A 237 15.45 -6.00 7.86
N ILE A 238 15.81 -7.26 7.59
CA ILE A 238 15.87 -8.37 8.58
C ILE A 238 16.64 -8.01 9.87
N TYR A 239 17.65 -7.14 9.79
CA TYR A 239 18.40 -6.63 10.95
C TYR A 239 17.72 -5.49 11.71
N SER A 240 16.40 -5.31 11.55
CA SER A 240 15.66 -4.36 12.38
C SER A 240 15.70 -4.86 13.83
N PHE A 241 16.68 -4.38 14.59
CA PHE A 241 16.72 -4.61 16.03
C PHE A 241 15.49 -3.94 16.63
N LYS A 242 14.54 -4.75 17.08
CA LYS A 242 13.29 -4.25 17.65
C LYS A 242 13.62 -3.58 18.98
N THR A 243 13.45 -2.27 19.03
CA THR A 243 13.41 -1.57 20.31
C THR A 243 12.16 -2.00 21.09
N GLU A 244 12.12 -1.77 22.41
CA GLU A 244 10.90 -1.98 23.21
C GLU A 244 9.72 -1.17 22.64
N GLU A 245 10.01 0.02 22.08
CA GLU A 245 9.05 0.83 21.34
C GLU A 245 8.58 0.13 20.04
N ASP A 246 9.47 -0.47 19.25
CA ASP A 246 9.10 -1.23 18.05
C ASP A 246 8.26 -2.47 18.37
N GLU A 247 8.55 -3.16 19.47
CA GLU A 247 7.74 -4.30 19.94
C GLU A 247 6.35 -3.82 20.37
N GLN A 248 6.27 -2.71 21.11
CA GLN A 248 5.00 -2.12 21.52
C GLN A 248 4.17 -1.67 20.31
N VAL A 249 4.81 -1.04 19.31
CA VAL A 249 4.18 -0.66 18.04
C VAL A 249 3.69 -1.89 17.29
N SER A 250 4.54 -2.90 17.12
CA SER A 250 4.19 -4.15 16.42
C SER A 250 3.02 -4.85 17.07
N LYS A 251 3.03 -4.98 18.40
CA LYS A 251 1.93 -5.54 19.17
C LYS A 251 0.65 -4.72 19.02
N THR A 252 0.75 -3.39 19.09
CA THR A 252 -0.40 -2.49 18.90
C THR A 252 -1.01 -2.66 17.52
N LEU A 253 -0.19 -2.70 16.47
CA LEU A 253 -0.67 -2.90 15.09
C LEU A 253 -1.24 -4.31 14.86
N PHE A 254 -0.64 -5.33 15.49
CA PHE A 254 -1.17 -6.68 15.48
C PHE A 254 -2.57 -6.75 16.10
N GLU A 255 -2.78 -6.10 17.25
CA GLU A 255 -4.10 -5.98 17.90
C GLU A 255 -5.14 -5.23 17.04
N LEU A 256 -4.70 -4.43 16.06
CA LEU A 256 -5.55 -3.73 15.09
C LEU A 256 -5.74 -4.49 13.78
N THR A 257 -5.06 -5.63 13.59
CA THR A 257 -5.02 -6.33 12.30
C THR A 257 -6.38 -6.90 11.92
N LEU A 258 -7.05 -7.57 12.86
CA LEU A 258 -8.29 -8.28 12.60
C LEU A 258 -9.46 -7.64 13.34
N ASN A 259 -10.62 -7.64 12.69
CA ASN A 259 -11.88 -7.37 13.34
C ASN A 259 -12.27 -8.56 14.23
N THR A 260 -12.27 -8.35 15.55
CA THR A 260 -12.66 -9.35 16.54
C THR A 260 -14.13 -9.25 16.96
N GLY A 261 -14.89 -8.33 16.34
CA GLY A 261 -16.29 -8.05 16.68
C GLY A 261 -16.49 -7.02 17.80
N ASP A 262 -15.42 -6.59 18.46
CA ASP A 262 -15.41 -5.49 19.41
C ASP A 262 -14.42 -4.40 18.94
N LEU A 263 -14.72 -3.11 19.18
CA LEU A 263 -13.79 -2.03 18.85
C LEU A 263 -12.55 -2.15 19.77
N PRO A 264 -11.32 -2.31 19.24
CA PRO A 264 -10.09 -2.46 20.02
C PRO A 264 -9.64 -1.12 20.61
N ARG A 265 -10.40 -0.59 21.56
CA ARG A 265 -10.20 0.75 22.16
C ARG A 265 -8.83 0.92 22.77
N ASP A 266 -8.31 -0.11 23.45
CA ASP A 266 -7.00 -0.04 24.09
C ASP A 266 -5.87 0.05 23.05
N ALA A 267 -5.94 -0.78 22.01
CA ALA A 267 -4.97 -0.74 20.91
C ALA A 267 -5.02 0.60 20.16
N LEU A 268 -6.22 1.12 19.86
CA LEU A 268 -6.38 2.44 19.25
C LEU A 268 -5.83 3.56 20.15
N THR A 269 -6.07 3.50 21.45
CA THR A 269 -5.56 4.48 22.42
C THR A 269 -4.02 4.43 22.47
N LYS A 270 -3.43 3.24 22.50
CA LYS A 270 -1.97 3.06 22.41
C LYS A 270 -1.42 3.59 21.09
N ALA A 271 -2.06 3.28 19.96
CA ALA A 271 -1.62 3.75 18.65
C ALA A 271 -1.63 5.29 18.55
N ILE A 272 -2.64 5.94 19.13
CA ILE A 272 -2.73 7.39 19.23
C ILE A 272 -1.62 7.96 20.12
N ALA A 273 -1.32 7.32 21.25
CA ALA A 273 -0.23 7.73 22.15
C ALA A 273 1.16 7.55 21.50
N LEU A 274 1.33 6.49 20.70
CA LEU A 274 2.54 6.16 19.95
C LEU A 274 2.55 6.77 18.53
N ARG A 275 1.95 7.95 18.36
CA ARG A 275 1.74 8.58 17.05
C ARG A 275 3.01 8.59 16.18
N GLU A 276 4.12 9.09 16.71
CA GLU A 276 5.37 9.25 15.95
C GLU A 276 5.91 7.91 15.41
N PRO A 277 6.13 6.87 16.23
CA PRO A 277 6.66 5.59 15.73
C PRO A 277 5.62 4.74 14.98
N VAL A 278 4.32 4.90 15.24
CA VAL A 278 3.26 4.16 14.51
C VAL A 278 3.05 4.71 13.10
N THR A 279 3.11 6.03 12.91
CA THR A 279 2.82 6.69 11.63
C THR A 279 3.57 6.11 10.42
N PRO A 280 4.92 5.97 10.44
CA PRO A 280 5.64 5.40 9.29
C PRO A 280 5.27 3.94 9.00
N ARG A 281 4.86 3.17 10.01
CA ARG A 281 4.40 1.78 9.83
C ARG A 281 3.01 1.74 9.17
N LEU A 282 2.10 2.64 9.54
CA LEU A 282 0.80 2.77 8.91
C LEU A 282 0.90 3.23 7.45
N LEU A 283 1.80 4.19 7.16
CA LEU A 283 2.07 4.63 5.78
C LEU A 283 2.58 3.48 4.93
N LYS A 284 3.63 2.78 5.40
CA LYS A 284 4.21 1.61 4.71
C LYS A 284 3.17 0.50 4.51
N PHE A 285 2.29 0.29 5.50
CA PHE A 285 1.22 -0.70 5.39
C PHE A 285 0.20 -0.32 4.31
N LEU A 286 -0.26 0.94 4.26
CA LEU A 286 -1.18 1.40 3.22
C LEU A 286 -0.53 1.36 1.82
N GLU A 287 0.75 1.71 1.71
CA GLU A 287 1.52 1.57 0.46
C GLU A 287 1.56 0.10 0.01
N SER A 288 1.77 -0.86 0.92
CA SER A 288 1.83 -2.27 0.58
C SER A 288 0.47 -2.89 0.26
N GLN A 289 -0.65 -2.30 0.73
CA GLN A 289 -2.00 -2.77 0.38
C GLN A 289 -2.29 -2.55 -1.10
N GLU A 290 -1.66 -1.58 -1.77
CA GLU A 290 -1.79 -1.40 -3.22
C GLU A 290 -1.24 -2.61 -4.00
N GLU A 291 -0.12 -3.18 -3.55
CA GLU A 291 0.52 -4.35 -4.19
C GLU A 291 -0.33 -5.64 -4.03
N HIS A 292 -1.16 -5.73 -2.99
CA HIS A 292 -1.89 -6.95 -2.60
C HIS A 292 -3.43 -6.77 -2.61
N ALA A 293 -3.94 -5.68 -3.19
CA ALA A 293 -5.36 -5.32 -3.11
C ALA A 293 -6.29 -6.43 -3.65
N ASP A 294 -5.87 -7.13 -4.70
CA ASP A 294 -6.61 -8.27 -5.26
C ASP A 294 -6.60 -9.50 -4.32
N GLU A 295 -5.47 -9.78 -3.65
CA GLU A 295 -5.34 -10.89 -2.68
C GLU A 295 -6.09 -10.63 -1.36
N MET A 296 -6.57 -9.40 -1.17
CA MET A 296 -7.40 -9.02 -0.04
C MET A 296 -8.89 -9.21 -0.28
N ARG A 297 -9.31 -9.39 -1.55
CA ARG A 297 -10.71 -9.69 -1.88
C ARG A 297 -11.15 -10.93 -1.11
N GLY A 298 -12.22 -10.79 -0.31
CA GLY A 298 -12.78 -11.88 0.49
C GLY A 298 -12.09 -12.15 1.85
N LYS A 299 -11.06 -11.40 2.25
CA LYS A 299 -10.53 -11.44 3.63
C LYS A 299 -11.39 -10.58 4.55
N GLU A 300 -12.61 -11.03 4.83
CA GLU A 300 -13.69 -10.28 5.52
C GLU A 300 -13.32 -9.71 6.90
N ASN A 301 -12.24 -10.20 7.53
CA ASN A 301 -11.84 -9.81 8.88
C ASN A 301 -10.64 -8.86 8.96
N LEU A 302 -9.94 -8.52 7.86
CA LEU A 302 -8.84 -7.56 7.96
C LEU A 302 -9.39 -6.15 8.25
N MET A 303 -8.79 -5.42 9.19
CA MET A 303 -9.30 -4.11 9.64
C MET A 303 -8.20 -3.04 9.78
N LEU A 304 -6.92 -3.42 9.78
CA LEU A 304 -5.81 -2.48 10.00
C LEU A 304 -5.78 -1.35 8.97
N HIS A 305 -6.10 -1.62 7.70
CA HIS A 305 -6.15 -0.59 6.66
C HIS A 305 -7.21 0.47 6.96
N ILE A 306 -8.39 0.04 7.44
CA ILE A 306 -9.44 0.98 7.86
C ILE A 306 -8.98 1.80 9.07
N TYR A 307 -8.40 1.17 10.10
CA TYR A 307 -7.87 1.93 11.24
C TYR A 307 -6.75 2.89 10.83
N ALA A 308 -5.87 2.49 9.91
CA ALA A 308 -4.80 3.33 9.39
C ALA A 308 -5.35 4.60 8.74
N LEU A 309 -6.40 4.49 7.90
CA LEU A 309 -7.05 5.63 7.26
C LEU A 309 -7.56 6.64 8.30
N TYR A 310 -8.25 6.18 9.34
CA TYR A 310 -8.79 7.07 10.39
C TYR A 310 -7.71 7.64 11.31
N LEU A 311 -6.71 6.85 11.69
CA LEU A 311 -5.59 7.29 12.53
C LEU A 311 -4.76 8.36 11.80
N LEU A 312 -4.35 8.10 10.56
CA LEU A 312 -3.60 9.06 9.74
C LEU A 312 -4.41 10.34 9.48
N ALA A 313 -5.72 10.20 9.25
CA ALA A 313 -6.63 11.33 9.17
C ALA A 313 -6.60 12.14 10.47
N GLN A 314 -6.83 11.50 11.63
CA GLN A 314 -6.76 12.15 12.95
C GLN A 314 -5.41 12.84 13.19
N PHE A 315 -4.31 12.22 12.79
CA PHE A 315 -2.95 12.76 12.92
C PHE A 315 -2.68 13.93 11.98
N ARG A 316 -3.53 14.16 10.96
CA ARG A 316 -3.29 15.14 9.88
C ARG A 316 -2.00 14.83 9.12
N GLU A 317 -1.70 13.54 8.94
CA GLU A 317 -0.47 13.11 8.27
C GLU A 317 -0.59 13.32 6.76
N GLN A 318 0.07 14.37 6.24
CA GLN A 318 -0.02 14.76 4.84
C GLN A 318 0.67 13.77 3.90
N ARG A 319 1.68 13.03 4.37
CA ARG A 319 2.32 11.97 3.56
C ARG A 319 1.34 10.86 3.17
N ALA A 320 0.25 10.69 3.94
CA ALA A 320 -0.80 9.73 3.63
C ALA A 320 -1.66 10.13 2.43
N TYR A 321 -1.73 11.41 2.08
CA TYR A 321 -2.62 11.90 1.03
C TYR A 321 -2.39 11.24 -0.34
N PRO A 322 -1.18 11.28 -0.93
CA PRO A 322 -0.93 10.60 -2.21
C PRO A 322 -1.12 9.08 -2.12
N ILE A 323 -0.78 8.45 -0.98
CA ILE A 323 -0.95 7.00 -0.77
C ILE A 323 -2.43 6.61 -0.80
N ILE A 324 -3.26 7.35 -0.06
CA ILE A 324 -4.71 7.12 0.02
C ILE A 324 -5.36 7.39 -1.34
N VAL A 325 -4.99 8.48 -2.01
CA VAL A 325 -5.50 8.76 -3.36
C VAL A 325 -5.12 7.65 -4.35
N ASN A 326 -3.88 7.18 -4.33
CA ASN A 326 -3.45 6.08 -5.19
C ASN A 326 -4.25 4.80 -4.93
N PHE A 327 -4.44 4.41 -3.67
CA PHE A 327 -5.26 3.25 -3.31
C PHE A 327 -6.71 3.37 -3.81
N PHE A 328 -7.34 4.53 -3.65
CA PHE A 328 -8.71 4.75 -4.12
C PHE A 328 -8.81 5.02 -5.64
N SER A 329 -7.69 5.21 -6.32
CA SER A 329 -7.61 5.31 -7.80
C SER A 329 -7.45 3.94 -8.50
N LEU A 330 -7.53 2.84 -7.74
CA LEU A 330 -7.58 1.51 -8.32
C LEU A 330 -8.88 1.34 -9.14
N PRO A 331 -8.82 0.70 -10.32
CA PRO A 331 -9.96 0.60 -11.21
C PRO A 331 -11.06 -0.30 -10.65
N GLY A 332 -12.31 -0.01 -11.03
CA GLY A 332 -13.47 -0.80 -10.62
C GLY A 332 -13.71 -0.80 -9.11
N ASP A 333 -14.20 -1.92 -8.57
CA ASP A 333 -14.72 -1.97 -7.19
C ASP A 333 -13.68 -2.42 -6.15
N ILE A 334 -12.40 -2.60 -6.53
CA ILE A 334 -11.34 -3.13 -5.65
C ILE A 334 -11.25 -2.36 -4.32
N SER A 335 -11.17 -1.04 -4.39
CA SER A 335 -11.05 -0.20 -3.19
C SER A 335 -12.33 -0.19 -2.35
N VAL A 336 -13.50 -0.31 -2.98
CA VAL A 336 -14.82 -0.36 -2.33
C VAL A 336 -15.01 -1.70 -1.62
N GLU A 337 -14.77 -2.82 -2.30
CA GLU A 337 -14.84 -4.16 -1.73
C GLU A 337 -13.91 -4.32 -0.52
N THR A 338 -12.75 -3.66 -0.57
CA THR A 338 -11.75 -3.73 0.50
C THR A 338 -12.10 -2.86 1.70
N THR A 339 -12.72 -1.70 1.50
CA THR A 339 -12.95 -0.71 2.57
C THR A 339 -14.41 -0.59 3.01
N GLY A 340 -15.33 -1.22 2.28
CA GLY A 340 -16.76 -1.21 2.55
C GLY A 340 -17.34 0.20 2.61
N ASP A 341 -18.17 0.44 3.62
CA ASP A 341 -18.92 1.69 3.81
C ASP A 341 -18.03 2.92 4.07
N VAL A 342 -16.72 2.74 4.29
CA VAL A 342 -15.78 3.86 4.41
C VAL A 342 -15.87 4.80 3.21
N VAL A 343 -16.04 4.26 2.00
CA VAL A 343 -16.12 5.06 0.77
C VAL A 343 -17.29 6.04 0.81
N THR A 344 -18.46 5.58 1.26
CA THR A 344 -19.69 6.37 1.22
C THR A 344 -19.89 7.22 2.47
N GLU A 345 -19.36 6.81 3.62
CA GLU A 345 -19.58 7.46 4.93
C GLU A 345 -18.41 8.29 5.45
N GLY A 346 -17.15 7.93 5.13
CA GLY A 346 -15.97 8.49 5.81
C GLY A 346 -14.90 9.08 4.90
N LEU A 347 -14.77 8.57 3.67
CA LEU A 347 -13.63 8.83 2.79
C LEU A 347 -13.44 10.32 2.50
N HIS A 348 -14.53 11.07 2.31
CA HIS A 348 -14.46 12.49 2.03
C HIS A 348 -13.81 13.29 3.16
N ARG A 349 -14.06 12.90 4.42
CA ARG A 349 -13.47 13.49 5.63
C ARG A 349 -12.04 13.03 5.84
N ILE A 350 -11.72 11.77 5.50
CA ILE A 350 -10.36 11.22 5.55
C ILE A 350 -9.46 12.01 4.59
N LEU A 351 -9.83 12.09 3.31
CA LEU A 351 -9.09 12.82 2.27
C LEU A 351 -8.88 14.29 2.65
N ALA A 352 -9.91 14.97 3.14
CA ALA A 352 -9.80 16.37 3.58
C ALA A 352 -8.89 16.55 4.83
N SER A 353 -8.82 15.53 5.70
CA SER A 353 -8.00 15.54 6.91
C SER A 353 -6.52 15.43 6.59
N VAL A 354 -6.15 14.61 5.61
CA VAL A 354 -4.76 14.42 5.16
C VAL A 354 -4.33 15.38 4.04
N TYR A 355 -5.25 16.15 3.47
CA TYR A 355 -4.96 17.11 2.39
C TYR A 355 -3.70 17.95 2.62
N ASP A 356 -2.78 17.90 1.66
CA ASP A 356 -1.44 18.49 1.72
C ASP A 356 -1.37 19.93 1.14
N GLY A 357 -2.39 20.35 0.40
CA GLY A 357 -2.42 21.64 -0.30
C GLY A 357 -2.60 21.50 -1.81
N ASP A 358 -2.26 20.35 -2.40
CA ASP A 358 -2.42 20.08 -3.82
C ASP A 358 -3.76 19.39 -4.10
N ASP A 359 -4.64 20.04 -4.87
CA ASP A 359 -5.93 19.48 -5.26
C ASP A 359 -5.88 18.63 -6.54
N THR A 360 -4.73 18.55 -7.21
CA THR A 360 -4.54 17.75 -8.42
C THR A 360 -4.90 16.27 -8.22
N PRO A 361 -4.46 15.58 -7.14
CA PRO A 361 -4.82 14.18 -6.93
C PRO A 361 -6.33 13.96 -6.73
N LEU A 362 -7.01 14.86 -5.99
CA LEU A 362 -8.47 14.81 -5.82
C LEU A 362 -9.23 15.03 -7.13
N LYS A 363 -8.76 15.99 -7.95
CA LYS A 363 -9.33 16.21 -9.29
C LYS A 363 -9.13 15.00 -10.18
N GLY A 364 -7.95 14.37 -10.12
CA GLY A 364 -7.65 13.13 -10.81
C GLY A 364 -8.62 12.00 -10.47
N LEU A 365 -8.95 11.81 -9.18
CA LEU A 365 -10.00 10.85 -8.79
C LEU A 365 -11.34 11.18 -9.45
N ILE A 366 -11.79 12.44 -9.37
CA ILE A 366 -13.13 12.84 -9.87
C ILE A 366 -13.23 12.71 -11.40
N GLU A 367 -12.19 13.09 -12.12
CA GLU A 367 -12.18 13.15 -13.59
C GLU A 367 -11.90 11.78 -14.24
N ASP A 368 -11.32 10.80 -13.53
CA ASP A 368 -11.04 9.47 -14.08
C ASP A 368 -12.28 8.57 -14.09
N ALA A 369 -12.78 8.26 -15.29
CA ALA A 369 -13.94 7.40 -15.50
C ALA A 369 -13.72 5.93 -15.11
N ASN A 370 -12.47 5.50 -14.90
CA ASN A 370 -12.17 4.12 -14.47
C ASN A 370 -12.24 3.95 -12.95
N VAL A 371 -12.28 5.06 -12.19
CA VAL A 371 -12.42 5.05 -10.73
C VAL A 371 -13.88 4.84 -10.35
N ASN A 372 -14.14 4.05 -9.31
CA ASN A 372 -15.49 3.79 -8.82
C ASN A 372 -16.27 5.09 -8.52
N GLU A 373 -17.51 5.15 -8.97
CA GLU A 373 -18.40 6.32 -8.88
C GLU A 373 -18.65 6.82 -7.45
N HIS A 374 -18.64 5.94 -6.44
CA HIS A 374 -18.76 6.32 -5.03
C HIS A 374 -17.49 6.96 -4.49
N VAL A 375 -16.31 6.50 -4.92
CA VAL A 375 -15.03 7.15 -4.62
C VAL A 375 -15.00 8.55 -5.21
N ARG A 376 -15.40 8.68 -6.48
CA ARG A 376 -15.50 9.98 -7.18
C ARG A 376 -16.45 10.93 -6.47
N SER A 377 -17.59 10.40 -6.01
CA SER A 377 -18.56 11.13 -5.21
C SER A 377 -17.98 11.58 -3.86
N ALA A 378 -17.19 10.74 -3.19
CA ALA A 378 -16.51 11.10 -1.94
C ALA A 378 -15.44 12.18 -2.17
N ALA A 379 -14.67 12.11 -3.26
CA ALA A 379 -13.70 13.13 -3.62
C ALA A 379 -14.36 14.51 -3.88
N LEU A 380 -15.54 14.54 -4.52
CA LEU A 380 -16.34 15.77 -4.65
C LEU A 380 -16.73 16.35 -3.28
N LYS A 381 -17.21 15.50 -2.37
CA LYS A 381 -17.58 15.90 -1.01
C LYS A 381 -16.37 16.40 -0.21
N SER A 382 -15.15 15.92 -0.47
CA SER A 382 -13.94 16.43 0.18
C SER A 382 -13.75 17.93 -0.07
N PHE A 383 -14.06 18.44 -1.26
CA PHE A 383 -13.98 19.88 -1.51
C PHE A 383 -14.94 20.70 -0.65
N VAL A 384 -16.13 20.17 -0.36
CA VAL A 384 -17.06 20.81 0.59
C VAL A 384 -16.43 20.88 1.98
N VAL A 385 -15.83 19.78 2.46
CA VAL A 385 -15.10 19.76 3.75
C VAL A 385 -13.96 20.78 3.76
N LEU A 386 -13.18 20.86 2.68
CA LEU A 386 -12.06 21.80 2.55
C LEU A 386 -12.53 23.26 2.58
N VAL A 387 -13.70 23.58 2.02
CA VAL A 387 -14.28 24.94 2.11
C VAL A 387 -14.78 25.23 3.51
N VAL A 388 -15.50 24.29 4.14
CA VAL A 388 -16.01 24.46 5.52
C VAL A 388 -14.86 24.63 6.53
N CYS A 389 -13.74 23.94 6.30
CA CYS A 389 -12.54 24.03 7.14
C CYS A 389 -11.57 25.13 6.70
N GLU A 390 -11.98 26.03 5.80
CA GLU A 390 -11.21 27.20 5.34
C GLU A 390 -9.86 26.86 4.68
N LYS A 391 -9.68 25.62 4.21
CA LYS A 391 -8.49 25.18 3.44
C LYS A 391 -8.57 25.58 1.96
N LYS A 392 -9.77 25.80 1.42
CA LYS A 392 -10.04 26.27 0.05
C LYS A 392 -11.14 27.31 0.07
N SER A 393 -11.13 28.25 -0.88
CA SER A 393 -12.22 29.20 -0.99
C SER A 393 -13.40 28.58 -1.75
N ARG A 394 -14.63 28.95 -1.37
CA ARG A 394 -15.85 28.59 -2.12
C ARG A 394 -15.72 28.99 -3.61
N LYS A 395 -15.17 30.17 -3.89
CA LYS A 395 -15.04 30.69 -5.25
C LYS A 395 -14.22 29.76 -6.15
N GLU A 396 -13.08 29.28 -5.65
CA GLU A 396 -12.22 28.34 -6.39
C GLU A 396 -12.94 27.02 -6.65
N ILE A 397 -13.62 26.47 -5.64
CA ILE A 397 -14.33 25.20 -5.78
C ILE A 397 -15.52 25.31 -6.72
N MET A 398 -16.32 26.38 -6.65
CA MET A 398 -17.43 26.59 -7.58
C MET A 398 -16.97 26.76 -9.03
N ALA A 399 -15.82 27.41 -9.26
CA ALA A 399 -15.23 27.50 -10.59
C ALA A 399 -14.82 26.12 -11.13
N TYR A 400 -14.26 25.27 -10.27
CA TYR A 400 -13.94 23.88 -10.62
C TYR A 400 -15.20 23.06 -10.90
N PHE A 401 -16.21 23.13 -10.04
CA PHE A 401 -17.51 22.45 -10.26
C PHE A 401 -18.17 22.89 -11.57
N GLN A 402 -18.10 24.17 -11.91
CA GLN A 402 -18.57 24.65 -13.21
C GLN A 402 -17.83 24.00 -14.38
N SER A 403 -16.51 23.77 -14.27
CA SER A 403 -15.75 23.06 -15.30
C SER A 403 -16.15 21.59 -15.45
N LEU A 404 -16.59 20.95 -14.36
CA LEU A 404 -17.16 19.60 -14.38
C LEU A 404 -18.47 19.56 -15.16
N PHE A 405 -19.41 20.48 -14.85
CA PHE A 405 -20.66 20.62 -15.58
C PHE A 405 -20.46 20.85 -17.09
N LYS A 406 -19.43 21.62 -17.46
CA LYS A 406 -19.19 22.05 -18.84
C LYS A 406 -18.41 21.07 -19.72
N GLY A 407 -18.08 19.87 -19.21
CA GLY A 407 -17.59 18.78 -20.07
C GLY A 407 -16.39 18.01 -19.56
N LYS A 408 -15.97 18.18 -18.30
CA LYS A 408 -14.95 17.32 -17.69
C LYS A 408 -15.51 16.01 -17.11
N LEU A 409 -16.83 15.91 -16.94
CA LEU A 409 -17.48 14.64 -16.57
C LEU A 409 -18.10 13.97 -17.79
N GLU A 410 -17.92 12.65 -17.87
CA GLU A 410 -18.51 11.79 -18.88
C GLU A 410 -20.03 11.61 -18.69
N LYS A 411 -20.73 11.23 -19.77
CA LYS A 411 -22.16 10.91 -19.77
C LYS A 411 -22.39 9.48 -20.28
N PRO A 412 -23.25 8.66 -19.62
CA PRO A 412 -23.91 8.88 -18.33
C PRO A 412 -23.07 8.38 -17.14
N SER A 413 -23.07 9.15 -16.05
CA SER A 413 -22.46 8.77 -14.75
C SER A 413 -23.35 9.26 -13.59
N PRO A 414 -24.58 8.73 -13.43
CA PRO A 414 -25.62 9.37 -12.62
C PRO A 414 -25.26 9.60 -11.15
N PRO A 415 -24.55 8.70 -10.43
CA PRO A 415 -24.15 8.94 -9.05
C PRO A 415 -23.18 10.13 -8.89
N VAL A 416 -22.23 10.29 -9.83
CA VAL A 416 -21.26 11.38 -9.81
C VAL A 416 -21.94 12.72 -10.10
N TRP A 417 -22.83 12.76 -11.10
CA TRP A 417 -23.65 13.93 -11.42
C TRP A 417 -24.53 14.35 -10.23
N THR A 418 -25.19 13.39 -9.59
CA THR A 418 -26.00 13.62 -8.38
C THR A 418 -25.14 14.19 -7.25
N SER A 419 -23.95 13.64 -7.02
CA SER A 419 -23.02 14.15 -6.01
C SER A 419 -22.53 15.57 -6.32
N LEU A 420 -22.25 15.90 -7.59
CA LEU A 420 -21.85 17.23 -8.01
C LEU A 420 -22.95 18.27 -7.75
N VAL A 421 -24.20 17.93 -8.07
CA VAL A 421 -25.37 18.77 -7.77
C VAL A 421 -25.50 19.00 -6.27
N ASN A 422 -25.39 17.95 -5.46
CA ASN A 422 -25.47 18.06 -4.00
C ASN A 422 -24.36 18.94 -3.41
N CYS A 423 -23.11 18.71 -3.80
CA CYS A 423 -21.98 19.50 -3.33
C CYS A 423 -22.12 20.98 -3.74
N SER A 424 -22.63 21.24 -4.95
CA SER A 424 -22.91 22.59 -5.44
C SER A 424 -24.04 23.25 -4.64
N ALA A 425 -25.11 22.50 -4.35
CA ALA A 425 -26.24 22.95 -3.55
C ALA A 425 -25.81 23.31 -2.11
N ASP A 426 -24.98 22.47 -1.48
CA ASP A 426 -24.42 22.68 -0.16
C ASP A 426 -23.56 23.97 -0.09
N LEU A 427 -22.75 24.21 -1.13
CA LEU A 427 -21.92 25.41 -1.26
C LEU A 427 -22.67 26.64 -1.78
N TYR A 428 -24.00 26.57 -1.95
CA TYR A 428 -24.84 27.57 -2.60
C TYR A 428 -24.51 27.74 -4.11
N PRO A 429 -25.36 27.26 -5.04
CA PRO A 429 -24.98 27.01 -6.44
C PRO A 429 -25.13 28.21 -7.39
N GLU A 430 -24.95 29.44 -6.91
CA GLU A 430 -25.19 30.69 -7.68
C GLU A 430 -24.53 30.71 -9.08
N GLU A 431 -23.29 30.22 -9.19
CA GLU A 431 -22.51 30.24 -10.43
C GLU A 431 -22.84 29.09 -11.40
N VAL A 432 -23.52 28.05 -10.94
CA VAL A 432 -23.78 26.80 -11.69
C VAL A 432 -25.25 26.42 -11.69
N TYR A 433 -26.15 27.32 -11.28
CA TYR A 433 -27.56 26.99 -11.13
C TYR A 433 -28.22 26.62 -12.47
N GLU A 434 -27.90 27.34 -13.54
CA GLU A 434 -28.36 27.02 -14.90
C GLU A 434 -27.79 25.67 -15.37
N ASP A 435 -26.52 25.40 -15.07
CA ASP A 435 -25.88 24.10 -15.36
C ASP A 435 -26.61 22.95 -14.64
N ILE A 436 -27.02 23.17 -13.38
CA ILE A 436 -27.83 22.21 -12.60
C ILE A 436 -29.18 21.96 -13.29
N GLN A 437 -29.87 23.02 -13.73
CA GLN A 437 -31.16 22.87 -14.43
C GLN A 437 -30.99 22.05 -15.71
N GLN A 438 -29.90 22.26 -16.45
CA GLN A 438 -29.62 21.51 -17.67
C GLN A 438 -29.36 20.02 -17.40
N VAL A 439 -28.59 19.66 -16.36
CA VAL A 439 -28.34 18.23 -16.07
C VAL A 439 -29.59 17.49 -15.60
N TYR A 440 -30.56 18.17 -14.96
CA TYR A 440 -31.88 17.62 -14.68
C TYR A 440 -32.69 17.42 -15.97
N ALA A 441 -32.67 18.40 -16.89
CA ALA A 441 -33.33 18.27 -18.19
C ALA A 441 -32.74 17.13 -19.04
N ASP A 442 -31.44 16.91 -18.93
CA ASP A 442 -30.72 15.81 -19.58
C ASP A 442 -30.95 14.44 -18.90
N GLY A 443 -31.62 14.39 -17.74
CA GLY A 443 -31.89 13.15 -17.00
C GLY A 443 -30.64 12.51 -16.38
N LEU A 444 -29.62 13.30 -16.03
CA LEU A 444 -28.34 12.81 -15.51
C LEU A 444 -28.28 12.70 -13.98
N VAL A 445 -29.36 13.05 -13.28
CA VAL A 445 -29.43 13.09 -11.81
C VAL A 445 -30.48 12.09 -11.32
N GLU A 446 -30.17 11.33 -10.27
CA GLU A 446 -31.07 10.34 -9.69
C GLU A 446 -31.30 10.57 -8.19
N GLY A 447 -32.49 10.20 -7.71
CA GLY A 447 -32.82 10.13 -6.28
C GLY A 447 -33.11 11.45 -5.56
N ILE A 448 -32.77 12.61 -6.16
CA ILE A 448 -33.06 13.93 -5.60
C ILE A 448 -33.84 14.75 -6.61
N GLU A 449 -34.90 15.40 -6.16
CA GLU A 449 -35.74 16.27 -6.98
C GLU A 449 -35.14 17.68 -7.05
N ILE A 450 -35.26 18.33 -8.22
CA ILE A 450 -34.78 19.70 -8.41
C ILE A 450 -35.40 20.69 -7.40
N ASP A 451 -36.62 20.42 -6.94
CA ASP A 451 -37.33 21.19 -5.92
C ASP A 451 -36.54 21.29 -4.60
N GLU A 452 -35.76 20.27 -4.24
CA GLU A 452 -34.93 20.30 -3.03
C GLU A 452 -33.76 21.27 -3.18
N VAL A 453 -33.13 21.30 -4.36
CA VAL A 453 -32.08 22.27 -4.72
C VAL A 453 -32.66 23.69 -4.71
N GLN A 454 -33.85 23.89 -5.28
CA GLN A 454 -34.55 25.18 -5.30
C GLN A 454 -34.84 25.69 -3.90
N LYS A 455 -35.34 24.82 -3.01
CA LYS A 455 -35.59 25.17 -1.60
C LYS A 455 -34.31 25.62 -0.90
N ASN A 456 -33.19 24.91 -1.09
CA ASN A 456 -31.91 25.30 -0.51
C ASN A 456 -31.39 26.62 -1.09
N TYR A 457 -31.54 26.83 -2.40
CA TYR A 457 -31.17 28.08 -3.06
C TYR A 457 -32.00 29.27 -2.54
N ALA A 458 -33.31 29.08 -2.34
CA ALA A 458 -34.21 30.12 -1.82
C ALA A 458 -33.90 30.55 -0.37
N LEU A 459 -33.19 29.74 0.43
CA LEU A 459 -32.73 30.14 1.77
C LEU A 459 -31.75 31.33 1.74
N GLY A 460 -31.09 31.54 0.60
CA GLY A 460 -30.06 32.55 0.40
C GLY A 460 -28.69 32.14 0.97
N LYS A 461 -27.64 32.62 0.30
CA LYS A 461 -26.22 32.25 0.52
C LYS A 461 -25.81 32.21 1.98
N LYS A 462 -26.11 33.27 2.74
CA LYS A 462 -25.70 33.39 4.15
C LYS A 462 -26.29 32.30 5.04
N LYS A 463 -27.56 31.93 4.84
CA LYS A 463 -28.22 30.89 5.64
C LYS A 463 -27.77 29.50 5.23
N ALA A 464 -27.61 29.25 3.93
CA ALA A 464 -27.11 27.99 3.40
C ALA A 464 -25.72 27.66 3.97
N LEU A 465 -24.77 28.60 3.87
CA LEU A 465 -23.41 28.40 4.38
C LEU A 465 -23.37 28.28 5.92
N LYS A 466 -24.24 28.99 6.65
CA LYS A 466 -24.35 28.81 8.11
C LYS A 466 -24.83 27.41 8.48
N LYS A 467 -25.82 26.86 7.76
CA LYS A 467 -26.31 25.49 7.95
C LYS A 467 -25.19 24.49 7.65
N LEU A 468 -24.48 24.67 6.54
CA LEU A 468 -23.36 23.83 6.13
C LEU A 468 -22.26 23.77 7.21
N ASN A 469 -21.85 24.92 7.76
CA ASN A 469 -20.81 24.99 8.80
C ASN A 469 -21.17 24.27 10.12
N THR A 470 -22.44 23.94 10.33
CA THR A 470 -22.91 23.18 11.51
C THR A 470 -23.11 21.69 11.22
N ASN A 471 -22.89 21.24 9.99
CA ASN A 471 -23.12 19.86 9.61
C ASN A 471 -21.94 18.97 10.02
N PRO A 472 -22.15 17.95 10.89
CA PRO A 472 -21.07 17.07 11.34
C PRO A 472 -20.43 16.26 10.20
N GLN A 473 -21.14 16.04 9.09
CA GLN A 473 -20.65 15.32 7.92
C GLN A 473 -19.53 16.07 7.18
N TYR A 474 -19.41 17.38 7.38
CA TYR A 474 -18.42 18.23 6.72
C TYR A 474 -17.35 18.75 7.68
N THR A 475 -16.86 17.86 8.54
CA THR A 475 -15.80 18.13 9.51
C THR A 475 -14.60 17.23 9.28
N LEU A 476 -13.41 17.66 9.67
CA LEU A 476 -12.23 16.78 9.70
C LEU A 476 -12.40 15.69 10.77
N ILE A 477 -11.78 14.53 10.56
CA ILE A 477 -11.74 13.42 11.54
C ILE A 477 -10.96 13.88 12.76
N LYS A 478 -11.55 13.92 13.95
CA LYS A 478 -10.83 14.37 15.17
C LYS A 478 -10.51 13.25 16.14
N GLU A 479 -11.41 12.28 16.27
CA GLU A 479 -11.35 11.25 17.30
C GLU A 479 -11.75 9.90 16.71
N THR A 480 -10.79 9.12 16.21
CA THR A 480 -10.97 7.81 15.55
C THR A 480 -11.88 6.89 16.35
N ILE A 481 -11.64 6.75 17.65
CA ILE A 481 -12.46 5.90 18.53
C ILE A 481 -13.92 6.36 18.52
N LYS A 482 -14.18 7.67 18.56
CA LYS A 482 -15.54 8.23 18.55
C LYS A 482 -16.23 8.11 17.20
N GLU A 483 -15.48 8.22 16.10
CA GLU A 483 -16.00 7.97 14.75
C GLU A 483 -16.48 6.52 14.61
N MET A 484 -15.73 5.57 15.19
CA MET A 484 -15.91 4.14 14.95
C MET A 484 -16.74 3.40 16.01
N GLN A 485 -16.89 3.94 17.23
CA GLN A 485 -17.51 3.23 18.36
C GLN A 485 -18.94 2.71 18.14
N ASN A 486 -19.66 3.24 17.15
CA ASN A 486 -21.04 2.89 16.87
C ASN A 486 -21.23 2.10 15.57
N TRP A 487 -20.15 1.68 14.92
CA TRP A 487 -20.21 0.91 13.68
C TRP A 487 -20.89 -0.43 13.90
N ALA A 488 -21.59 -0.90 12.87
CA ALA A 488 -22.36 -2.14 12.94
C ALA A 488 -21.48 -3.36 13.26
N CYS A 489 -20.26 -3.39 12.73
CA CYS A 489 -19.30 -4.47 12.92
C CYS A 489 -18.81 -4.66 14.38
N PHE A 490 -18.95 -3.63 15.24
CA PHE A 490 -18.56 -3.69 16.66
C PHE A 490 -19.75 -3.86 17.62
N LYS A 491 -20.96 -3.87 17.08
CA LYS A 491 -22.14 -4.18 17.87
C LYS A 491 -22.26 -5.69 17.85
N LYS A 492 -22.04 -6.36 18.99
CA LYS A 492 -22.45 -7.76 19.18
C LYS A 492 -23.83 -7.91 18.56
N GLN A 493 -23.93 -8.67 17.49
CA GLN A 493 -25.23 -9.06 16.99
C GLN A 493 -25.88 -9.77 18.17
N LYS A 494 -26.88 -9.15 18.81
CA LYS A 494 -27.95 -9.96 19.37
C LYS A 494 -28.35 -10.85 18.21
N GLU A 495 -28.12 -12.16 18.34
CA GLU A 495 -28.48 -13.14 17.33
C GLU A 495 -29.79 -12.66 16.70
N ALA A 496 -29.72 -12.24 15.43
CA ALA A 496 -30.94 -11.99 14.69
C ALA A 496 -31.77 -13.27 14.87
N PRO A 497 -33.05 -13.20 15.26
CA PRO A 497 -33.84 -14.41 15.40
C PRO A 497 -33.68 -15.16 14.08
N ARG A 498 -33.08 -16.36 14.13
CA ARG A 498 -32.84 -17.20 12.95
C ARG A 498 -34.12 -17.11 12.13
N PHE A 499 -34.04 -16.51 10.94
CA PHE A 499 -35.14 -16.63 10.00
C PHE A 499 -35.36 -18.13 9.86
N SER A 500 -36.47 -18.60 10.44
CA SER A 500 -36.86 -20.00 10.35
C SER A 500 -36.83 -20.35 8.88
N GLU A 501 -36.12 -21.43 8.55
CA GLU A 501 -36.09 -22.07 7.24
C GLU A 501 -37.38 -21.77 6.47
N LEU A 502 -37.22 -21.16 5.29
CA LEU A 502 -38.31 -21.01 4.32
C LEU A 502 -39.03 -22.35 4.22
N ARG A 503 -40.20 -22.45 4.85
CA ARG A 503 -41.03 -23.65 4.80
C ARG A 503 -41.43 -23.86 3.34
N THR A 504 -40.78 -24.80 2.67
CA THR A 504 -41.12 -25.31 1.34
C THR A 504 -42.35 -26.23 1.38
N GLY A 505 -43.35 -25.87 2.19
CA GLY A 505 -44.64 -26.56 2.27
C GLY A 505 -45.75 -25.75 1.60
N PRO A 506 -46.82 -26.41 1.11
CA PRO A 506 -47.97 -25.71 0.53
C PRO A 506 -48.54 -24.67 1.51
N LYS A 507 -48.85 -23.47 1.01
CA LYS A 507 -49.42 -22.37 1.81
C LYS A 507 -50.71 -22.85 2.49
N ILE A 508 -50.66 -23.02 3.81
CA ILE A 508 -51.84 -23.35 4.63
C ILE A 508 -52.80 -22.16 4.59
N GLY A 509 -54.03 -22.41 4.14
CA GLY A 509 -55.08 -21.40 4.06
C GLY A 509 -55.50 -20.93 5.46
N ARG A 510 -55.86 -19.65 5.58
CA ARG A 510 -56.21 -18.99 6.86
C ARG A 510 -57.34 -19.70 7.65
N ASN A 511 -58.18 -20.51 6.97
CA ASN A 511 -59.26 -21.28 7.58
C ASN A 511 -58.99 -22.80 7.69
N ASP A 512 -57.83 -23.29 7.24
CA ASP A 512 -57.47 -24.71 7.25
C ASP A 512 -57.07 -25.19 8.65
N PRO A 513 -57.13 -26.51 8.94
CA PRO A 513 -56.64 -27.07 10.19
C PRO A 513 -55.18 -26.71 10.45
N CYS A 514 -54.88 -26.23 11.65
CA CYS A 514 -53.55 -25.77 12.03
C CYS A 514 -52.58 -26.97 12.13
N SER A 515 -51.41 -26.85 11.49
CA SER A 515 -50.41 -27.92 11.42
C SER A 515 -49.72 -28.26 12.75
N CYS A 516 -50.01 -27.52 13.83
CA CYS A 516 -49.50 -27.84 15.18
C CYS A 516 -50.27 -28.95 15.90
N GLY A 517 -51.28 -29.55 15.25
CA GLY A 517 -52.06 -30.67 15.81
C GLY A 517 -53.15 -30.24 16.81
N SER A 518 -53.42 -28.95 16.95
CA SER A 518 -54.39 -28.42 17.92
C SER A 518 -55.87 -28.65 17.56
N GLY A 519 -56.15 -29.10 16.34
CA GLY A 519 -57.52 -29.26 15.80
C GLY A 519 -58.25 -27.94 15.49
N LYS A 520 -57.62 -26.77 15.70
CA LYS A 520 -58.20 -25.44 15.43
C LYS A 520 -57.82 -24.92 14.04
N LYS A 521 -58.59 -23.96 13.50
CA LYS A 521 -58.24 -23.25 12.24
C LYS A 521 -56.97 -22.41 12.41
N TYR A 522 -56.12 -22.33 11.37
CA TYR A 522 -54.81 -21.67 11.42
C TYR A 522 -54.85 -20.24 12.00
N LYS A 523 -55.78 -19.39 11.54
CA LYS A 523 -55.99 -18.01 12.05
C LYS A 523 -56.36 -17.86 13.53
N LYS A 524 -56.76 -18.96 14.17
CA LYS A 524 -57.12 -18.99 15.59
C LYS A 524 -56.07 -19.72 16.42
N CYS A 525 -54.89 -19.99 15.86
CA CYS A 525 -53.83 -20.71 16.54
C CYS A 525 -52.43 -20.14 16.23
N CYS A 526 -51.91 -20.34 15.01
CA CYS A 526 -50.50 -20.06 14.67
C CYS A 526 -50.35 -19.06 13.51
N GLY A 527 -51.41 -18.34 13.15
CA GLY A 527 -51.43 -17.41 12.02
C GLY A 527 -52.37 -16.24 12.21
#